data_AF-A0A9E2QK75-F1
#
_entry.id   AF-A0A9E2QK75-F1
#
_cell.length_a   1.000
_cell.length_b   1.000
_cell.length_c   1.000
_cell.angle_alpha   90.00
_cell.angle_beta   90.00
_cell.angle_gamma   90.00
#
_symmetry.space_group_name_H-M   'P 1'
#
loop_
_entity.id
_entity.type
_entity.pdbx_description
1 polymer ?
#
loop_
_entity_poly.entity_id
_entity_poly.type
_entity_poly.pdbx_seq_one_letter_code
_entity_poly.pdbx_strand_id
1 'polypeptide(L)' 'AAPGWFIGIGWSDHWSFWKEGYPAVMITDTALFRYEQYHTMEDTPDKIDYDRTARVVEGISRVVSELAGNP' A
#
# COMPACT_ATOMS: atom_id res chain seq x y z
N ALA A 1 -8.84 9.38 -1.39
CA ALA A 1 -9.08 7.94 -1.65
C ALA A 1 -9.80 7.78 -2.99
N ALA A 2 -9.56 6.71 -3.73
CA ALA A 2 -10.32 6.42 -4.95
C ALA A 2 -11.74 5.91 -4.59
N PRO A 3 -12.75 6.06 -5.47
CA PRO A 3 -14.13 5.67 -5.16
C PRO A 3 -14.29 4.15 -4.95
N GLY A 4 -15.22 3.77 -4.07
CA GLY A 4 -15.46 2.35 -3.71
C GLY A 4 -15.96 1.45 -4.85
N TRP A 5 -16.44 2.03 -5.96
CA TRP A 5 -16.86 1.30 -7.15
C TRP A 5 -15.70 0.98 -8.11
N PHE A 6 -14.49 1.50 -7.82
CA PHE A 6 -13.32 1.23 -8.64
C PHE A 6 -12.84 -0.21 -8.41
N ILE A 7 -12.67 -0.97 -9.50
CA ILE A 7 -12.19 -2.35 -9.43
C ILE A 7 -10.82 -2.38 -8.74
N GLY A 8 -10.63 -3.31 -7.81
CA GLY A 8 -9.37 -3.45 -7.08
C GLY A 8 -9.23 -2.61 -5.82
N ILE A 9 -10.14 -1.68 -5.55
CA ILE A 9 -10.01 -0.76 -4.41
C ILE A 9 -10.05 -1.46 -3.05
N GLY A 10 -10.61 -2.68 -2.98
CA GLY A 10 -10.74 -3.49 -1.76
C GLY A 10 -10.04 -4.84 -1.83
N TRP A 11 -9.03 -5.02 -2.68
CA TRP A 11 -8.34 -6.32 -2.86
C TRP A 11 -7.15 -6.54 -1.90
N SER A 12 -7.04 -5.75 -0.83
CA SER A 12 -6.02 -5.94 0.20
C SER A 12 -6.63 -5.75 1.60
N ASP A 13 -5.83 -5.96 2.64
CA ASP A 13 -6.30 -6.13 4.02
C ASP A 13 -7.06 -4.92 4.58
N HIS A 14 -6.80 -3.71 4.08
CA HIS A 14 -7.54 -2.49 4.48
C HIS A 14 -9.05 -2.62 4.25
N TRP A 15 -9.49 -3.47 3.33
CA TRP A 15 -10.91 -3.76 3.12
C TRP A 15 -11.57 -4.38 4.36
N SER A 16 -10.87 -5.26 5.06
CA SER A 16 -11.40 -5.89 6.29
C SER A 16 -11.63 -4.86 7.40
N PHE A 17 -10.77 -3.83 7.50
CA PHE A 17 -10.94 -2.71 8.42
C PHE A 17 -12.13 -1.84 8.03
N TRP A 18 -12.29 -1.54 6.73
CA TRP A 18 -13.44 -0.78 6.25
C TRP A 18 -14.77 -1.50 6.53
N LYS A 19 -14.80 -2.84 6.49
CA LYS A 19 -16.00 -3.63 6.82
C LYS A 19 -16.48 -3.42 8.25
N GLU A 20 -15.55 -3.21 9.17
CA GLU A 20 -15.83 -2.98 10.59
C GLU A 20 -15.87 -1.48 10.95
N GLY A 21 -15.84 -0.59 9.96
CA GLY A 21 -15.93 0.86 10.18
C GLY A 21 -14.64 1.51 10.68
N TYR A 22 -13.51 0.81 10.67
CA TYR A 22 -12.21 1.38 11.05
C TYR A 22 -11.60 2.19 9.89
N PRO A 23 -11.04 3.38 10.16
CA PRO A 23 -10.23 4.10 9.18
C PRO A 23 -9.00 3.29 8.80
N ALA A 24 -8.82 3.01 7.52
CA ALA A 24 -7.65 2.31 6.99
C ALA A 24 -7.25 2.87 5.63
N VAL A 25 -5.96 2.79 5.34
CA VAL A 25 -5.36 3.24 4.07
C VAL A 25 -4.41 2.16 3.54
N MET A 26 -4.44 1.94 2.23
CA MET A 26 -3.44 1.17 1.51
C MET A 26 -2.62 2.11 0.63
N ILE A 27 -1.30 2.00 0.72
CA ILE A 27 -0.37 2.69 -0.16
C ILE A 27 0.21 1.64 -1.11
N THR A 28 0.02 1.85 -2.42
CA THR A 28 0.45 0.89 -3.44
C THR A 28 0.75 1.59 -4.76
N ASP A 29 1.63 0.98 -5.55
CA ASP A 29 1.85 1.27 -6.97
C ASP A 29 0.88 0.50 -7.88
N THR A 30 -0.25 0.03 -7.34
CA THR A 30 -1.36 -0.64 -8.02
C THR A 30 -1.08 -2.05 -8.56
N ALA A 31 -0.02 -2.71 -8.08
CA ALA A 31 0.20 -4.15 -8.26
C ALA A 31 -0.03 -4.60 -9.73
N LEU A 32 -0.95 -5.54 -9.96
CA LEU A 32 -1.29 -6.11 -11.28
C LEU A 32 -1.64 -5.09 -12.38
N PHE A 33 -1.98 -3.85 -12.04
CA PHE A 33 -2.28 -2.81 -13.03
C PHE A 33 -1.02 -2.17 -13.63
N ARG A 34 0.13 -2.29 -12.96
CA ARG A 34 1.40 -1.66 -13.38
C ARG A 34 2.61 -2.59 -13.31
N TYR A 35 2.48 -3.75 -12.68
CA TYR A 35 3.57 -4.71 -12.47
C TYR A 35 3.23 -6.04 -13.15
N GLU A 36 3.98 -6.36 -14.21
CA GLU A 36 3.73 -7.53 -15.07
C GLU A 36 4.09 -8.85 -14.39
N GLN A 37 5.08 -8.83 -13.50
CA GLN A 37 5.60 -10.02 -12.81
C GLN A 37 4.77 -10.38 -11.57
N TYR A 38 3.62 -9.72 -11.36
CA TYR A 38 2.75 -9.98 -10.21
C TYR A 38 2.31 -11.45 -10.15
N HIS A 39 2.56 -12.11 -9.01
CA HIS A 39 2.27 -13.54 -8.80
C HIS A 39 2.98 -14.50 -9.77
N THR A 40 4.15 -14.12 -10.30
CA THR A 40 4.99 -15.01 -11.10
C THR A 40 6.29 -15.34 -10.37
N MET A 41 7.08 -16.30 -10.90
CA MET A 41 8.39 -16.62 -10.33
C MET A 41 9.43 -15.53 -10.60
N GLU A 42 9.15 -14.65 -11.55
CA GLU A 42 9.97 -13.50 -11.92
C GLU A 42 9.79 -12.31 -10.95
N ASP A 43 8.83 -12.39 -10.01
CA ASP A 43 8.70 -11.43 -8.92
C ASP A 43 9.88 -11.57 -7.94
N THR A 44 10.92 -10.78 -8.18
CA THR A 44 12.23 -10.95 -7.56
C THR A 44 12.80 -9.61 -7.10
N PRO A 45 13.70 -9.61 -6.08
CA PRO A 45 14.14 -8.37 -5.44
C PRO A 45 14.76 -7.32 -6.36
N ASP A 46 15.37 -7.74 -7.48
CA ASP A 46 15.99 -6.83 -8.45
C ASP A 46 14.96 -5.97 -9.22
N LYS A 47 13.66 -6.28 -9.12
CA LYS A 47 12.57 -5.50 -9.74
C LYS A 47 12.12 -4.33 -8.85
N ILE A 48 12.59 -4.27 -7.60
CA ILE A 48 12.21 -3.26 -6.63
C ILE A 48 12.95 -1.95 -6.90
N ASP A 49 12.22 -0.85 -7.06
CA ASP A 49 12.78 0.50 -6.94
C ASP A 49 12.98 0.81 -5.44
N TYR A 50 14.18 0.54 -4.95
CA TYR A 50 14.53 0.72 -3.54
C TYR A 50 14.48 2.18 -3.09
N ASP A 51 14.81 3.14 -3.97
CA ASP A 51 14.78 4.56 -3.64
C ASP A 51 13.33 5.03 -3.41
N ARG A 52 12.39 4.59 -4.26
CA ARG A 52 10.95 4.85 -4.05
C ARG A 52 10.44 4.16 -2.80
N THR A 53 10.81 2.89 -2.60
CA THR A 53 10.41 2.10 -1.42
C THR A 53 10.87 2.79 -0.13
N ALA A 54 12.11 3.26 -0.08
CA ALA A 54 12.65 3.98 1.07
C ALA A 54 11.86 5.25 1.40
N ARG A 55 11.48 6.04 0.39
CA ARG A 55 10.65 7.25 0.59
C ARG A 55 9.26 6.92 1.14
N VAL A 56 8.65 5.82 0.71
CA VAL A 56 7.35 5.37 1.25
C VAL A 56 7.51 4.97 2.71
N VAL A 57 8.54 4.20 3.05
CA VAL A 57 8.83 3.78 4.44
C VAL A 57 9.06 4.99 5.33
N GLU A 58 9.85 5.97 4.89
CA GLU A 58 10.10 7.19 5.65
C GLU A 58 8.80 7.98 5.91
N GLY A 59 7.96 8.14 4.87
CA GLY A 59 6.66 8.81 5.01
C GLY A 59 5.72 8.11 5.98
N ILE A 60 5.60 6.77 5.89
CA ILE A 60 4.78 5.98 6.81
C ILE A 60 5.31 6.09 8.24
N SER A 61 6.63 6.01 8.43
CA SER A 61 7.23 6.14 9.76
C SER A 61 6.86 7.47 10.41
N ARG A 62 6.92 8.58 9.68
CA ARG A 62 6.53 9.90 10.22
C ARG A 62 5.05 9.94 10.61
N VAL A 63 4.15 9.46 9.75
CA VAL A 63 2.70 9.40 10.03
C VAL A 63 2.41 8.55 11.27
N VAL A 64 3.05 7.39 11.40
CA VAL A 64 2.87 6.51 12.56
C VAL A 64 3.39 7.17 13.85
N SER A 65 4.56 7.81 13.81
CA SER A 65 5.11 8.54 14.96
C SER A 65 4.18 9.67 15.41
N GLU A 66 3.69 10.48 14.48
CA GLU A 66 2.73 11.55 14.76
C GLU A 66 1.42 11.02 15.36
N LEU A 67 0.84 9.96 14.79
CA LEU A 67 -0.37 9.32 15.32
C LEU A 67 -0.16 8.71 16.72
N ALA A 68 1.05 8.25 17.02
CA ALA A 68 1.43 7.73 18.33
C ALA A 68 1.71 8.84 19.36
N GLY A 69 1.66 10.11 18.97
CA GLY A 69 1.98 11.24 19.85
C GLY A 69 3.48 11.43 20.10
N ASN A 70 4.33 10.84 19.26
CA ASN A 70 5.78 10.96 19.32
C ASN A 70 6.25 11.85 18.15
N PRO A 71 6.44 13.17 18.35
CA PRO A 71 6.88 14.07 17.28
C PRO A 71 8.30 13.77 16.81
#